data_AF-A0AAE5TXX6-F1
#
_entry.id   AF-A0AAE5TXX6-F1
#
_cell.length_a   1.000
_cell.length_b   1.000
_cell.length_c   1.000
_cell.angle_alpha   90.00
_cell.angle_beta   90.00
_cell.angle_gamma   90.00
#
_symmetry.space_group_name_H-M   'P 1'
#
loop_
_entity.id
_entity.type
_entity.pdbx_description
1 polymer ?
#
loop_
_entity_poly.entity_id
_entity_poly.type
_entity_poly.pdbx_seq_one_letter_code
_entity_poly.pdbx_strand_id
1 'polypeptide(L)'
;MDEADIKKIENLILRIVPQPDYRKAIRYIARKIIQGIGLLALVTAIVSFVLNGTELFTKTIPRMSAFVAKRVLLAKTFRPFLIRQIVEEELAYADFCILSKDVADLDEDGEETDLLVKIAPVSEKDCTDTDPLNSVDLILKETGWTNIWPSYALLQTIAREGIGTWPIGTDYPVTLSVEGPFLIGSIYGTDFPGYAIYGYSSGVLHYFGRFSPLGAKVENPQAEPSQIGNRLFLLSEQGMQSFEVTANGDFLQKRLTAREILERNNTALVIEDDNALPADAVTAASSSTGGSDPAAYKVANQSASGCDYIVYANGEGLPFTDKKDEVCEATVAITKTTSIISNVACVFSGFRKSSQFPWGWVYDDTITEHSFKCPDDGNEGSKFRYEITAELQ
;
A
#
# COMPACT_ATOMS: atom_id res chain seq x y z
N MET A 1 -33.71 -4.48 20.45
CA MET A 1 -33.63 -3.01 20.46
C MET A 1 -34.62 -2.54 21.49
N ASP A 2 -34.11 -2.07 22.62
CA ASP A 2 -34.94 -1.56 23.70
C ASP A 2 -35.23 -0.06 23.52
N GLU A 3 -36.06 0.51 24.38
CA GLU A 3 -36.41 1.94 24.31
C GLU A 3 -35.20 2.85 24.59
N ALA A 4 -34.15 2.32 25.23
CA ALA A 4 -32.92 3.04 25.51
C ALA A 4 -32.05 3.18 24.26
N ASP A 5 -31.97 2.14 23.42
CA ASP A 5 -31.28 2.15 22.14
C ASP A 5 -31.90 3.18 21.16
N ILE A 6 -33.23 3.23 21.09
CA ILE A 6 -33.95 4.21 20.26
C ILE A 6 -33.69 5.64 20.73
N LYS A 7 -33.70 5.88 22.05
CA LYS A 7 -33.39 7.20 22.62
C LYS A 7 -31.93 7.60 22.38
N LYS A 8 -30.99 6.65 22.38
CA LYS A 8 -29.58 6.91 22.04
C LYS A 8 -29.44 7.34 20.57
N ILE A 9 -30.08 6.64 19.64
CA ILE A 9 -30.07 7.00 18.22
C ILE A 9 -30.78 8.35 17.97
N GLU A 10 -31.93 8.59 18.63
CA GLU A 10 -32.65 9.86 18.52
C GLU A 10 -31.82 11.03 19.06
N ASN A 11 -31.14 10.85 20.19
CA ASN A 11 -30.24 11.86 20.77
C ASN A 11 -29.00 12.11 19.90
N LEU A 12 -28.46 11.07 19.26
CA LEU A 12 -27.34 11.15 18.31
C LEU A 12 -27.71 12.04 17.11
N ILE A 13 -28.85 11.76 16.49
CA ILE A 13 -29.36 12.49 15.33
C ILE A 13 -29.68 13.96 15.71
N LEU A 14 -30.17 14.20 16.93
CA LEU A 14 -30.52 15.53 17.40
C LEU A 14 -29.31 16.41 17.78
N ARG A 15 -28.16 15.82 18.13
CA ARG A 15 -26.92 16.55 18.40
C ARG A 15 -26.25 17.07 17.12
N ILE A 16 -26.50 16.46 15.97
CA ILE A 16 -25.83 16.76 14.69
C ILE A 16 -26.51 17.93 13.93
N VAL A 17 -27.74 18.28 14.26
CA VAL A 17 -28.53 19.27 13.52
C VAL A 17 -28.54 20.61 14.25
N PRO A 18 -27.86 21.67 13.76
CA PRO A 18 -27.73 22.93 14.49
C PRO A 18 -29.02 23.76 14.46
N GLN A 19 -29.87 23.59 13.44
CA GLN A 19 -31.10 24.39 13.28
C GLN A 19 -32.34 23.70 13.88
N PRO A 20 -33.14 24.40 14.71
CA PRO A 20 -34.26 23.82 15.45
C PRO A 20 -35.41 23.29 14.56
N ASP A 21 -35.61 23.84 13.37
CA ASP A 21 -36.69 23.43 12.47
C ASP A 21 -36.39 22.11 11.75
N TYR A 22 -35.12 21.86 11.41
CA TYR A 22 -34.67 20.58 10.85
C TYR A 22 -34.71 19.45 11.88
N ARG A 23 -34.56 19.74 13.18
CA ARG A 23 -34.72 18.73 14.25
C ARG A 23 -36.13 18.15 14.31
N LYS A 24 -37.16 18.95 14.04
CA LYS A 24 -38.56 18.46 13.99
C LYS A 24 -38.81 17.60 12.75
N ALA A 25 -38.32 18.02 11.58
CA ALA A 25 -38.42 17.27 10.34
C ALA A 25 -37.66 15.93 10.43
N ILE A 26 -36.48 15.94 11.04
CA ILE A 26 -35.66 14.74 11.25
C ILE A 26 -36.25 13.83 12.32
N ARG A 27 -36.83 14.32 13.42
CA ARG A 27 -37.63 13.47 14.33
C ARG A 27 -38.82 12.85 13.63
N TYR A 28 -39.47 13.58 12.74
CA TYR A 28 -40.60 13.08 11.96
C TYR A 28 -40.17 12.01 10.96
N ILE A 29 -39.09 12.24 10.20
CA ILE A 29 -38.54 11.30 9.22
C ILE A 29 -37.93 10.08 9.93
N ALA A 30 -37.15 10.27 11.00
CA ALA A 30 -36.61 9.19 11.82
C ALA A 30 -37.75 8.38 12.46
N ARG A 31 -38.81 9.01 13.00
CA ARG A 31 -40.00 8.28 13.46
C ARG A 31 -40.72 7.57 12.33
N LYS A 32 -40.83 8.14 11.14
CA LYS A 32 -41.47 7.50 9.97
C LYS A 32 -40.64 6.34 9.42
N ILE A 33 -39.31 6.44 9.43
CA ILE A 33 -38.39 5.37 9.04
C ILE A 33 -38.39 4.27 10.11
N ILE A 34 -38.33 4.61 11.41
CA ILE A 34 -38.44 3.64 12.51
C ILE A 34 -39.82 3.00 12.54
N GLN A 35 -40.90 3.74 12.26
CA GLN A 35 -42.24 3.20 12.09
C GLN A 35 -42.34 2.34 10.83
N GLY A 36 -41.70 2.73 9.74
CA GLY A 36 -41.67 1.98 8.48
C GLY A 36 -40.91 0.67 8.62
N ILE A 37 -39.69 0.71 9.16
CA ILE A 37 -38.86 -0.45 9.51
C ILE A 37 -39.55 -1.29 10.58
N GLY A 38 -40.16 -0.66 11.60
CA GLY A 38 -40.93 -1.34 12.63
C GLY A 38 -42.16 -2.04 12.09
N LEU A 39 -42.87 -1.45 11.12
CA LEU A 39 -44.04 -2.03 10.47
C LEU A 39 -43.63 -3.13 9.48
N LEU A 40 -42.52 -2.95 8.73
CA LEU A 40 -41.96 -3.99 7.87
C LEU A 40 -41.44 -5.16 8.70
N ALA A 41 -40.77 -4.89 9.82
CA ALA A 41 -40.30 -5.87 10.79
C ALA A 41 -41.48 -6.57 11.47
N LEU A 42 -42.59 -5.87 11.75
CA LEU A 42 -43.82 -6.46 12.29
C LEU A 42 -44.50 -7.36 11.25
N VAL A 43 -44.60 -6.93 9.99
CA VAL A 43 -45.22 -7.73 8.91
C VAL A 43 -44.36 -8.96 8.59
N THR A 44 -43.04 -8.80 8.46
CA THR A 44 -42.11 -9.92 8.28
C THR A 44 -42.01 -10.81 9.51
N ALA A 45 -42.19 -10.25 10.72
CA ALA A 45 -42.34 -11.00 11.96
C ALA A 45 -43.62 -11.79 12.01
N ILE A 46 -44.76 -11.25 11.60
CA ILE A 46 -46.02 -12.00 11.55
C ILE A 46 -45.89 -13.13 10.53
N VAL A 47 -45.32 -12.86 9.35
CA VAL A 47 -45.08 -13.88 8.30
C VAL A 47 -44.07 -14.94 8.77
N SER A 48 -42.98 -14.57 9.45
CA SER A 48 -41.97 -15.54 9.96
C SER A 48 -42.36 -16.22 11.27
N PHE A 49 -43.21 -15.61 12.10
CA PHE A 49 -43.80 -16.24 13.28
C PHE A 49 -44.82 -17.30 12.84
N VAL A 50 -45.55 -17.03 11.76
CA VAL A 50 -46.47 -18.00 11.12
C VAL A 50 -45.71 -19.12 10.40
N LEU A 51 -44.52 -18.86 9.84
CA LEU A 51 -43.76 -19.86 9.06
C LEU A 51 -42.69 -20.62 9.85
N ASN A 52 -41.96 -20.00 10.78
CA ASN A 52 -40.69 -20.55 11.30
C ASN A 52 -40.40 -20.32 12.80
N GLY A 53 -41.27 -19.69 13.59
CA GLY A 53 -41.15 -19.63 15.07
C GLY A 53 -39.82 -19.09 15.63
N THR A 54 -39.83 -17.91 16.25
CA THR A 54 -38.76 -17.31 17.09
C THR A 54 -37.40 -16.93 16.47
N GLU A 55 -36.97 -17.49 15.33
CA GLU A 55 -35.65 -17.15 14.74
C GLU A 55 -35.55 -15.70 14.25
N LEU A 56 -36.65 -15.12 13.76
CA LEU A 56 -36.62 -13.76 13.22
C LEU A 56 -36.28 -12.71 14.28
N PHE A 57 -36.83 -12.83 15.49
CA PHE A 57 -36.64 -11.83 16.55
C PHE A 57 -35.33 -12.01 17.33
N THR A 58 -34.81 -13.23 17.37
CA THR A 58 -33.61 -13.55 18.15
C THR A 58 -32.34 -13.51 17.31
N LYS A 59 -32.42 -13.78 16.00
CA LYS A 59 -31.25 -13.79 15.09
C LYS A 59 -31.36 -12.77 13.97
N THR A 60 -32.46 -12.74 13.23
CA THR A 60 -32.53 -11.98 11.96
C THR A 60 -32.68 -10.48 12.16
N ILE A 61 -33.58 -10.04 13.04
CA ILE A 61 -33.79 -8.61 13.33
C ILE A 61 -32.55 -7.98 14.00
N PRO A 62 -31.93 -8.60 15.03
CA PRO A 62 -30.69 -8.09 15.60
C PRO A 62 -29.57 -7.95 14.57
N ARG A 63 -29.39 -8.96 13.70
CA ARG A 63 -28.40 -8.92 12.61
C ARG A 63 -28.68 -7.81 11.60
N MET A 64 -29.93 -7.64 11.16
CA MET A 64 -30.29 -6.55 10.25
C MET A 64 -30.10 -5.18 10.91
N SER A 65 -30.45 -5.03 12.19
CA SER A 65 -30.21 -3.77 12.91
C SER A 65 -28.73 -3.47 13.09
N ALA A 66 -27.91 -4.47 13.38
CA ALA A 66 -26.46 -4.33 13.48
C ALA A 66 -25.86 -3.96 12.12
N PHE A 67 -26.29 -4.60 11.03
CA PHE A 67 -25.82 -4.28 9.67
C PHE A 67 -26.20 -2.85 9.22
N VAL A 68 -27.44 -2.43 9.49
CA VAL A 68 -27.86 -1.05 9.19
C VAL A 68 -27.11 -0.05 10.07
N ALA A 69 -26.94 -0.35 11.36
CA ALA A 69 -26.14 0.47 12.26
C ALA A 69 -24.68 0.57 11.80
N LYS A 70 -24.08 -0.53 11.33
CA LYS A 70 -22.74 -0.60 10.72
C LYS A 70 -22.60 0.39 9.60
N ARG A 71 -23.48 0.29 8.59
CA ARG A 71 -23.45 1.22 7.46
C ARG A 71 -23.69 2.67 7.85
N VAL A 72 -24.57 2.93 8.82
CA VAL A 72 -24.89 4.28 9.27
C VAL A 72 -23.73 4.90 10.06
N LEU A 73 -23.14 4.15 11.00
CA LEU A 73 -22.05 4.64 11.86
C LEU A 73 -20.73 4.81 11.09
N LEU A 74 -20.44 3.93 10.13
CA LEU A 74 -19.28 4.05 9.25
C LEU A 74 -19.44 5.11 8.14
N ALA A 75 -20.67 5.55 7.87
CA ALA A 75 -20.93 6.60 6.89
C ALA A 75 -20.26 7.92 7.31
N LYS A 76 -19.81 8.70 6.32
CA LYS A 76 -19.06 9.96 6.51
C LYS A 76 -19.66 10.92 7.55
N THR A 77 -20.99 10.93 7.69
CA THR A 77 -21.74 11.77 8.63
C THR A 77 -21.58 11.36 10.09
N PHE A 78 -21.66 10.06 10.41
CA PHE A 78 -21.61 9.58 11.80
C PHE A 78 -20.25 9.04 12.21
N ARG A 79 -19.37 8.73 11.25
CA ARG A 79 -17.99 8.29 11.47
C ARG A 79 -17.22 9.14 12.49
N PRO A 80 -17.22 10.49 12.46
CA PRO A 80 -16.50 11.26 13.46
C PRO A 80 -17.05 11.08 14.89
N PHE A 81 -18.34 10.82 15.06
CA PHE A 81 -18.89 10.49 16.39
C PHE A 81 -18.42 9.12 16.85
N LEU A 82 -18.48 8.12 15.96
CA LEU A 82 -17.99 6.78 16.25
C LEU A 82 -16.50 6.82 16.66
N ILE A 83 -15.66 7.49 15.86
CA ILE A 83 -14.24 7.66 16.15
C ILE A 83 -14.04 8.34 17.50
N ARG A 84 -14.78 9.40 17.79
CA ARG A 84 -14.64 10.11 19.07
C ARG A 84 -14.98 9.19 20.24
N GLN A 85 -16.05 8.40 20.13
CA GLN A 85 -16.41 7.42 21.16
C GLN A 85 -15.30 6.38 21.36
N ILE A 86 -14.77 5.78 20.29
CA ILE A 86 -13.70 4.79 20.38
C ILE A 86 -12.45 5.42 21.00
N VAL A 87 -12.03 6.58 20.49
CA VAL A 87 -10.76 7.20 20.89
C VAL A 87 -10.84 7.77 22.32
N GLU A 88 -11.96 8.40 22.72
CA GLU A 88 -12.15 8.93 24.09
C GLU A 88 -12.53 7.85 25.11
N GLU A 89 -13.48 6.98 24.79
CA GLU A 89 -14.07 6.04 25.76
C GLU A 89 -13.34 4.68 25.80
N GLU A 90 -12.88 4.16 24.65
CA GLU A 90 -12.22 2.84 24.59
C GLU A 90 -10.71 2.93 24.70
N LEU A 91 -10.08 3.90 24.01
CA LEU A 91 -8.63 4.09 24.01
C LEU A 91 -8.13 5.11 25.04
N ALA A 92 -9.05 5.83 25.70
CA ALA A 92 -8.76 6.82 26.73
C ALA A 92 -7.81 7.96 26.30
N TYR A 93 -7.77 8.30 25.00
CA TYR A 93 -7.17 9.55 24.57
C TYR A 93 -8.08 10.71 24.96
N ALA A 94 -7.52 11.76 25.53
CA ALA A 94 -8.23 13.01 25.82
C ALA A 94 -7.57 14.16 25.06
N ASP A 95 -8.30 15.27 24.90
CA ASP A 95 -7.78 16.53 24.36
C ASP A 95 -7.05 16.40 23.01
N PHE A 96 -7.70 15.73 22.05
CA PHE A 96 -7.20 15.55 20.69
C PHE A 96 -8.17 16.07 19.62
N CYS A 97 -7.62 16.29 18.44
CA CYS A 97 -8.30 16.68 17.22
C CYS A 97 -8.20 15.55 16.20
N ILE A 98 -9.33 15.22 15.56
CA ILE A 98 -9.37 14.23 14.46
C ILE A 98 -9.05 14.96 13.16
N LEU A 99 -7.90 14.66 12.56
CA LEU A 99 -7.42 15.27 11.31
C LEU A 99 -7.91 14.51 10.07
N SER A 100 -7.88 13.18 10.11
CA SER A 100 -8.43 12.31 9.05
C SER A 100 -9.19 11.13 9.64
N LYS A 101 -10.06 10.52 8.82
CA LYS A 101 -11.01 9.50 9.25
C LYS A 101 -11.34 8.56 8.10
N ASP A 102 -10.35 7.82 7.64
CA ASP A 102 -10.49 6.92 6.51
C ASP A 102 -10.97 5.54 6.98
N VAL A 103 -11.57 4.80 6.04
CA VAL A 103 -11.99 3.41 6.25
C VAL A 103 -11.20 2.51 5.31
N ALA A 104 -10.89 1.32 5.76
CA ALA A 104 -10.14 0.33 5.02
C ALA A 104 -10.68 -1.08 5.26
N ASP A 105 -10.27 -2.01 4.39
CA ASP A 105 -10.51 -3.45 4.50
C ASP A 105 -9.13 -4.12 4.59
N LEU A 106 -8.61 -4.31 5.82
CA LEU A 106 -7.27 -4.89 6.04
C LEU A 106 -7.26 -6.42 5.94
N ASP A 107 -8.40 -7.08 6.10
CA ASP A 107 -8.54 -8.54 6.02
C ASP A 107 -9.10 -9.06 4.69
N GLU A 108 -9.35 -8.16 3.73
CA GLU A 108 -9.90 -8.45 2.40
C GLU A 108 -11.24 -9.20 2.45
N ASP A 109 -12.09 -8.93 3.45
CA ASP A 109 -13.40 -9.57 3.57
C ASP A 109 -14.47 -8.93 2.66
N GLY A 110 -14.11 -7.82 2.00
CA GLY A 110 -14.97 -7.03 1.13
C GLY A 110 -15.74 -5.93 1.85
N GLU A 111 -15.53 -5.73 3.15
CA GLU A 111 -16.17 -4.70 3.96
C GLU A 111 -15.16 -3.68 4.53
N GLU A 112 -15.15 -2.46 3.96
CA GLU A 112 -14.36 -1.32 4.47
C GLU A 112 -14.85 -0.85 5.86
N THR A 113 -14.30 -1.43 6.91
CA THR A 113 -14.81 -1.32 8.29
C THR A 113 -13.75 -0.94 9.30
N ASP A 114 -12.49 -1.14 8.93
CA ASP A 114 -11.32 -0.79 9.71
C ASP A 114 -11.12 0.71 9.62
N LEU A 115 -10.69 1.33 10.72
CA LEU A 115 -10.54 2.78 10.81
C LEU A 115 -9.07 3.16 10.76
N LEU A 116 -8.72 4.05 9.83
CA LEU A 116 -7.43 4.74 9.78
C LEU A 116 -7.68 6.17 10.25
N VAL A 117 -7.27 6.47 11.49
CA VAL A 117 -7.61 7.73 12.16
C VAL A 117 -6.35 8.50 12.48
N LYS A 118 -6.18 9.68 11.87
CA LYS A 118 -5.12 10.60 12.26
C LYS A 118 -5.62 11.53 13.35
N ILE A 119 -4.93 11.54 14.50
CA ILE A 119 -5.22 12.45 15.61
C ILE A 119 -4.02 13.35 15.92
N ALA A 120 -4.28 14.54 16.44
CA ALA A 120 -3.24 15.47 16.92
C ALA A 120 -3.67 16.09 18.26
N PRO A 121 -2.74 16.53 19.12
CA PRO A 121 -3.09 17.25 20.34
C PRO A 121 -3.84 18.54 20.01
N VAL A 122 -4.81 18.92 20.86
CA VAL A 122 -5.54 20.19 20.73
C VAL A 122 -4.57 21.37 20.85
N SER A 123 -4.63 22.31 19.91
CA SER A 123 -3.85 23.56 19.98
C SER A 123 -4.46 24.53 21.00
N GLU A 124 -3.73 25.58 21.42
CA GLU A 124 -4.25 26.63 22.32
C GLU A 124 -5.54 27.30 21.82
N LYS A 125 -5.82 27.24 20.52
CA LYS A 125 -6.93 27.95 19.87
C LYS A 125 -8.09 27.07 19.40
N ASP A 126 -8.08 25.75 19.66
CA ASP A 126 -8.99 24.69 19.16
C ASP A 126 -8.36 23.82 18.03
N CYS A 127 -9.14 22.95 17.40
CA CYS A 127 -8.75 22.02 16.33
C CYS A 127 -8.54 22.66 14.94
N THR A 128 -8.45 23.99 14.85
CA THR A 128 -8.31 24.70 13.58
C THR A 128 -6.86 24.93 13.15
N ASP A 129 -5.94 25.02 14.10
CA ASP A 129 -4.50 25.30 13.89
C ASP A 129 -3.61 24.12 14.34
N THR A 130 -4.12 22.89 14.27
CA THR A 130 -3.33 21.71 14.66
C THR A 130 -2.22 21.43 13.65
N ASP A 131 -0.99 21.36 14.16
CA ASP A 131 0.19 21.01 13.39
C ASP A 131 0.13 19.52 12.98
N PRO A 132 0.02 19.19 11.67
CA PRO A 132 0.04 17.82 11.19
C PRO A 132 1.35 17.08 11.55
N LEU A 133 2.42 17.81 11.83
CA LEU A 133 3.73 17.26 12.17
C LEU A 133 3.74 16.57 13.54
N ASN A 134 2.83 16.95 14.44
CA ASN A 134 2.66 16.35 15.77
C ASN A 134 1.50 15.34 15.82
N SER A 135 1.03 14.89 14.66
CA SER A 135 -0.05 13.91 14.57
C SER A 135 0.45 12.46 14.71
N VAL A 136 -0.45 11.60 15.14
CA VAL A 136 -0.27 10.15 15.17
C VAL A 136 -1.41 9.49 14.41
N ASP A 137 -1.08 8.48 13.61
CA ASP A 137 -2.05 7.64 12.93
C ASP A 137 -2.39 6.44 13.82
N LEU A 138 -3.69 6.23 14.06
CA LEU A 138 -4.24 5.10 14.79
C LEU A 138 -4.85 4.12 13.79
N ILE A 139 -4.39 2.87 13.82
CA ILE A 139 -4.91 1.79 12.98
C ILE A 139 -5.80 0.90 13.84
N LEU A 140 -7.10 0.92 13.55
CA LEU A 140 -8.13 0.29 14.38
C LEU A 140 -8.86 -0.80 13.60
N LYS A 141 -8.88 -2.01 14.15
CA LYS A 141 -9.59 -3.17 13.57
C LYS A 141 -10.94 -3.36 14.23
N GLU A 142 -11.99 -3.53 13.44
CA GLU A 142 -13.29 -3.99 13.95
C GLU A 142 -13.12 -5.41 14.52
N THR A 143 -13.44 -5.60 15.80
CA THR A 143 -13.33 -6.91 16.48
C THR A 143 -14.68 -7.58 16.67
N GLY A 144 -15.76 -6.82 16.58
CA GLY A 144 -17.12 -7.33 16.75
C GLY A 144 -18.11 -6.21 17.04
N TRP A 145 -19.33 -6.62 17.36
CA TRP A 145 -20.45 -5.72 17.64
C TRP A 145 -21.06 -6.01 18.99
N THR A 146 -21.15 -4.99 19.82
CA THR A 146 -21.93 -5.02 21.05
C THR A 146 -23.23 -4.25 20.82
N ASN A 147 -24.32 -4.99 20.56
CA ASN A 147 -25.61 -4.45 20.15
C ASN A 147 -25.54 -3.64 18.84
N ILE A 148 -25.59 -2.31 18.93
CA ILE A 148 -25.55 -1.38 17.79
C ILE A 148 -24.21 -0.62 17.70
N TRP A 149 -23.26 -0.92 18.59
CA TRP A 149 -21.95 -0.27 18.61
C TRP A 149 -20.88 -1.27 18.14
N PRO A 150 -20.10 -0.93 17.11
CA PRO A 150 -18.91 -1.69 16.78
C PRO A 150 -17.86 -1.48 17.86
N SER A 151 -17.11 -2.54 18.15
CA SER A 151 -15.97 -2.52 19.07
C SER A 151 -14.69 -2.60 18.27
N TYR A 152 -13.72 -1.76 18.61
CA TYR A 152 -12.45 -1.67 17.89
C TYR A 152 -11.28 -2.06 18.77
N ALA A 153 -10.28 -2.73 18.18
CA ALA A 153 -8.98 -2.90 18.79
C ALA A 153 -7.96 -2.01 18.07
N LEU A 154 -7.13 -1.32 18.86
CA LEU A 154 -5.95 -0.63 18.35
C LEU A 154 -4.91 -1.67 17.95
N LEU A 155 -4.66 -1.77 16.64
CA LEU A 155 -3.60 -2.63 16.12
C LEU A 155 -2.24 -1.98 16.30
N GLN A 156 -2.14 -0.71 15.95
CA GLN A 156 -0.88 0.02 15.94
C GLN A 156 -1.12 1.52 16.04
N THR A 157 -0.25 2.20 16.79
CA THR A 157 -0.07 3.65 16.70
C THR A 157 1.18 3.92 15.87
N ILE A 158 1.03 4.72 14.83
CA ILE A 158 2.10 5.12 13.93
C ILE A 158 2.33 6.61 14.14
N ALA A 159 3.35 6.93 14.93
CA ALA A 159 3.82 8.30 15.07
C ALA A 159 4.68 8.67 13.85
N ARG A 160 4.72 9.97 13.50
CA ARG A 160 5.60 10.48 12.45
C ARG A 160 7.07 10.09 12.68
N GLU A 161 7.56 10.23 13.92
CA GLU A 161 8.91 9.78 14.31
C GLU A 161 9.08 8.25 14.24
N GLY A 162 7.99 7.50 14.38
CA GLY A 162 7.93 6.04 14.21
C GLY A 162 8.01 5.57 12.75
N ILE A 163 7.82 6.49 11.78
CA ILE A 163 8.23 6.35 10.36
C ILE A 163 9.59 7.06 10.12
N GLY A 164 10.22 7.56 11.18
CA GLY A 164 11.54 8.18 11.19
C GLY A 164 11.51 9.62 10.70
N THR A 165 12.42 10.42 11.25
CA THR A 165 13.00 11.51 10.48
C THR A 165 13.69 10.86 9.29
N TRP A 166 13.07 10.89 8.11
CA TRP A 166 13.80 10.62 6.88
C TRP A 166 15.02 11.56 6.90
N PRO A 167 16.23 11.08 6.53
CA PRO A 167 17.47 11.84 6.70
C PRO A 167 17.46 13.20 5.98
N ILE A 168 16.44 13.46 5.18
CA ILE A 168 16.08 14.78 4.65
C ILE A 168 14.79 15.17 5.37
N GLY A 169 14.86 16.19 6.23
CA GLY A 169 13.73 16.72 7.01
C GLY A 169 12.61 17.24 6.12
N THR A 170 11.78 16.34 5.62
CA THR A 170 10.68 16.65 4.72
C THR A 170 9.45 16.91 5.60
N ASP A 171 9.01 18.16 5.68
CA ASP A 171 7.81 18.63 6.40
C ASP A 171 6.48 18.09 5.80
N TYR A 172 6.53 16.96 5.09
CA TYR A 172 5.43 16.41 4.33
C TYR A 172 4.63 15.39 5.15
N PRO A 173 3.29 15.39 4.99
CA PRO A 173 2.42 14.48 5.71
C PRO A 173 2.58 13.04 5.20
N VAL A 174 2.52 12.08 6.13
CA VAL A 174 2.37 10.66 5.79
C VAL A 174 0.96 10.42 5.26
N THR A 175 0.86 9.75 4.12
CA THR A 175 -0.38 9.24 3.54
C THR A 175 -0.38 7.71 3.68
N LEU A 176 -1.48 7.17 4.19
CA LEU A 176 -1.70 5.73 4.30
C LEU A 176 -2.56 5.26 3.12
N SER A 177 -2.15 4.17 2.48
CA SER A 177 -2.96 3.43 1.52
C SER A 177 -3.02 1.95 1.90
N VAL A 178 -4.07 1.27 1.46
CA VAL A 178 -4.25 -0.17 1.70
C VAL A 178 -4.28 -0.88 0.36
N GLU A 179 -3.44 -1.90 0.24
CA GLU A 179 -3.29 -2.73 -0.95
C GLU A 179 -3.36 -4.19 -0.51
N GLY A 180 -4.55 -4.76 -0.58
CA GLY A 180 -4.82 -6.09 -0.03
C GLY A 180 -4.59 -6.17 1.47
N PRO A 181 -3.89 -7.20 2.02
CA PRO A 181 -3.61 -7.28 3.45
C PRO A 181 -2.46 -6.35 3.89
N PHE A 182 -2.02 -5.43 3.03
CA PHE A 182 -0.89 -4.55 3.32
C PHE A 182 -1.37 -3.11 3.55
N LEU A 183 -0.85 -2.50 4.62
CA LEU A 183 -0.95 -1.06 4.84
C LEU A 183 0.39 -0.43 4.45
N ILE A 184 0.32 0.58 3.58
CA ILE A 184 1.48 1.26 3.03
C ILE A 184 1.44 2.71 3.53
N GLY A 185 2.44 3.08 4.32
CA GLY A 185 2.72 4.48 4.62
C GLY A 185 3.66 5.06 3.58
N SER A 186 3.27 6.17 2.96
CA SER A 186 4.09 6.92 2.01
C SER A 186 4.20 8.38 2.42
N ILE A 187 5.30 9.04 2.08
CA ILE A 187 5.43 10.49 2.22
C ILE A 187 5.18 11.11 0.85
N TYR A 188 3.93 11.47 0.59
CA TYR A 188 3.55 12.04 -0.70
C TYR A 188 3.94 13.53 -0.76
N GLY A 189 4.50 13.97 -1.88
CA GLY A 189 4.86 15.38 -2.12
C GLY A 189 6.35 15.71 -2.03
N THR A 190 7.20 14.73 -1.72
CA THR A 190 8.64 14.82 -1.98
C THR A 190 8.94 14.21 -3.35
N ASP A 191 9.97 14.70 -4.03
CA ASP A 191 10.48 14.07 -5.25
C ASP A 191 10.80 12.57 -5.02
N PHE A 192 11.06 12.17 -3.75
CA PHE A 192 11.66 10.90 -3.33
C PHE A 192 10.81 10.15 -2.28
N PRO A 193 9.66 9.54 -2.63
CA PRO A 193 8.71 9.02 -1.66
C PRO A 193 9.25 7.77 -0.95
N GLY A 194 9.52 7.88 0.35
CA GLY A 194 9.83 6.73 1.19
C GLY A 194 8.61 5.88 1.53
N TYR A 195 8.76 4.56 1.61
CA TYR A 195 7.68 3.62 1.96
C TYR A 195 7.91 2.93 3.30
N ALA A 196 6.88 2.89 4.15
CA ALA A 196 6.78 2.05 5.33
C ALA A 196 5.74 0.95 5.06
N ILE A 197 6.17 -0.31 5.10
CA ILE A 197 5.34 -1.45 4.72
C ILE A 197 4.89 -2.21 5.96
N TYR A 198 3.59 -2.43 6.07
CA TYR A 198 2.96 -3.22 7.12
C TYR A 198 2.12 -4.34 6.51
N GLY A 199 2.11 -5.51 7.13
CA GLY A 199 1.23 -6.63 6.77
C GLY A 199 0.24 -6.92 7.89
N TYR A 200 -1.03 -7.12 7.55
CA TYR A 200 -2.06 -7.52 8.49
C TYR A 200 -2.33 -9.02 8.38
N SER A 201 -2.37 -9.71 9.52
CA SER A 201 -2.94 -11.05 9.61
C SER A 201 -3.41 -11.36 11.02
N SER A 202 -4.55 -12.03 11.14
CA SER A 202 -5.04 -12.61 12.39
C SER A 202 -5.05 -11.63 13.59
N GLY A 203 -5.46 -10.38 13.34
CA GLY A 203 -5.51 -9.34 14.37
C GLY A 203 -4.16 -8.71 14.73
N VAL A 204 -3.11 -8.96 13.94
CA VAL A 204 -1.78 -8.38 14.14
C VAL A 204 -1.39 -7.58 12.91
N LEU A 205 -0.91 -6.35 13.12
CA LEU A 205 -0.27 -5.54 12.09
C LEU A 205 1.25 -5.59 12.27
N HIS A 206 1.93 -6.36 11.41
CA HIS A 206 3.37 -6.52 11.42
C HIS A 206 4.06 -5.42 10.62
N TYR A 207 5.11 -4.82 11.17
CA TYR A 207 5.93 -3.84 10.47
C TYR A 207 7.13 -4.52 9.81
N PHE A 208 7.14 -4.58 8.47
CA PHE A 208 8.25 -5.16 7.72
C PHE A 208 9.48 -4.26 7.71
N GLY A 209 9.27 -2.95 7.69
CA GLY A 209 10.37 -2.00 7.68
C GLY A 209 10.10 -0.79 6.79
N ARG A 210 11.18 -0.07 6.54
CA ARG A 210 11.21 1.15 5.75
C ARG A 210 12.10 0.94 4.54
N PHE A 211 11.63 1.40 3.39
CA PHE A 211 12.24 1.16 2.11
C PHE A 211 12.26 2.47 1.31
N SER A 212 13.45 2.82 0.84
CA SER A 212 13.61 3.85 -0.17
C SER A 212 13.38 3.21 -1.55
N PRO A 213 12.57 3.82 -2.43
CA PRO A 213 12.42 3.36 -3.81
C PRO A 213 13.75 3.33 -4.55
N LEU A 214 13.90 2.44 -5.52
CA LEU A 214 15.10 2.42 -6.36
C LEU A 214 15.17 3.68 -7.20
N GLY A 215 16.33 4.34 -7.16
CA GLY A 215 16.48 5.64 -7.81
C GLY A 215 15.60 6.66 -7.11
N ALA A 216 15.46 6.56 -5.79
CA ALA A 216 14.61 7.45 -5.00
C ALA A 216 14.86 8.91 -5.34
N LYS A 217 16.03 9.30 -5.87
CA LYS A 217 16.38 10.65 -6.32
C LYS A 217 15.89 11.06 -7.72
N VAL A 218 15.13 10.18 -8.38
CA VAL A 218 14.59 10.28 -9.73
C VAL A 218 13.13 9.87 -9.63
N GLU A 219 12.24 10.55 -10.34
CA GLU A 219 10.84 10.11 -10.40
C GLU A 219 10.79 8.76 -11.15
N ASN A 220 10.89 7.66 -10.40
CA ASN A 220 10.91 6.31 -10.93
C ASN A 220 9.54 5.64 -10.72
N PRO A 221 8.65 5.66 -11.73
CA PRO A 221 7.31 5.09 -11.61
C PRO A 221 7.29 3.57 -11.43
N GLN A 222 8.43 2.85 -11.58
CA GLN A 222 8.54 1.43 -11.23
C GLN A 222 8.63 1.18 -9.73
N ALA A 223 8.94 2.21 -8.94
CA ALA A 223 9.25 2.07 -7.53
C ALA A 223 8.01 2.19 -6.62
N GLU A 224 6.81 2.25 -7.21
CA GLU A 224 5.55 2.15 -6.49
C GLU A 224 5.30 0.70 -6.03
N PRO A 225 4.84 0.48 -4.78
CA PRO A 225 4.42 -0.83 -4.33
C PRO A 225 3.27 -1.37 -5.18
N SER A 226 3.30 -2.68 -5.47
CA SER A 226 2.25 -3.36 -6.23
C SER A 226 1.86 -4.67 -5.55
N GLN A 227 0.57 -4.85 -5.29
CA GLN A 227 0.02 -6.08 -4.72
C GLN A 227 -0.43 -7.05 -5.81
N ILE A 228 -0.06 -8.32 -5.65
CA ILE A 228 -0.51 -9.43 -6.50
C ILE A 228 -0.79 -10.62 -5.58
N GLY A 229 -2.08 -10.88 -5.32
CA GLY A 229 -2.50 -11.92 -4.38
C GLY A 229 -2.02 -11.61 -2.96
N ASN A 230 -1.52 -12.60 -2.22
CA ASN A 230 -1.06 -12.40 -0.85
C ASN A 230 0.34 -11.77 -0.73
N ARG A 231 0.85 -11.16 -1.80
CA ARG A 231 2.20 -10.60 -1.88
C ARG A 231 2.19 -9.16 -2.33
N LEU A 232 2.98 -8.34 -1.66
CA LEU A 232 3.33 -7.00 -2.08
C LEU A 232 4.74 -7.00 -2.64
N PHE A 233 4.94 -6.25 -3.71
CA PHE A 233 6.21 -6.13 -4.41
C PHE A 233 6.65 -4.68 -4.43
N LEU A 234 7.93 -4.42 -4.15
CA LEU A 234 8.49 -3.06 -4.14
C LEU A 234 9.90 -3.07 -4.71
N LEU A 235 10.12 -2.27 -5.76
CA LEU A 235 11.46 -2.03 -6.27
C LEU A 235 12.17 -0.96 -5.41
N SER A 236 13.06 -1.40 -4.52
CA SER A 236 13.77 -0.55 -3.55
C SER A 236 15.26 -0.42 -3.89
N GLU A 237 15.99 0.46 -3.18
CA GLU A 237 17.46 0.53 -3.25
C GLU A 237 18.14 -0.81 -2.92
N GLN A 238 17.47 -1.69 -2.17
CA GLN A 238 17.96 -3.04 -1.85
C GLN A 238 17.60 -4.06 -2.95
N GLY A 239 17.13 -3.60 -4.11
CA GLY A 239 16.57 -4.41 -5.19
C GLY A 239 15.09 -4.70 -5.00
N MET A 240 14.57 -5.56 -5.87
CA MET A 240 13.17 -6.00 -5.86
C MET A 240 12.82 -6.79 -4.59
N GLN A 241 12.03 -6.19 -3.71
CA GLN A 241 11.54 -6.81 -2.47
C GLN A 241 10.17 -7.47 -2.70
N SER A 242 9.95 -8.60 -2.03
CA SER A 242 8.66 -9.26 -1.89
C SER A 242 8.31 -9.36 -0.41
N PHE A 243 7.12 -8.92 -0.07
CA PHE A 243 6.49 -9.07 1.24
C PHE A 243 5.33 -10.03 1.08
N GLU A 244 5.19 -10.98 1.99
CA GLU A 244 4.15 -12.01 1.93
C GLU A 244 3.48 -12.14 3.29
N VAL A 245 2.15 -12.18 3.27
CA VAL A 245 1.33 -12.67 4.37
C VAL A 245 0.90 -14.08 3.99
N THR A 246 1.43 -15.09 4.67
CA THR A 246 1.13 -16.49 4.33
C THR A 246 -0.28 -16.86 4.79
N ALA A 247 -0.82 -17.96 4.26
CA ALA A 247 -2.12 -18.48 4.70
C ALA A 247 -2.15 -18.88 6.20
N ASN A 248 -0.98 -19.14 6.81
CA ASN A 248 -0.86 -19.44 8.23
C ASN A 248 -0.73 -18.18 9.10
N GLY A 249 -0.67 -16.99 8.49
CA GLY A 249 -0.48 -15.71 9.17
C GLY A 249 0.98 -15.34 9.44
N ASP A 250 1.95 -16.10 8.90
CA ASP A 250 3.36 -15.72 8.97
C ASP A 250 3.67 -14.54 8.03
N PHE A 251 4.56 -13.67 8.46
CA PHE A 251 5.04 -12.51 7.70
C PHE A 251 6.44 -12.81 7.15
N LEU A 252 6.58 -12.84 5.83
CA LEU A 252 7.85 -13.13 5.16
C LEU A 252 8.28 -11.95 4.30
N GLN A 253 9.56 -11.59 4.41
CA GLN A 253 10.21 -10.62 3.53
C GLN A 253 11.36 -11.30 2.81
N LYS A 254 11.46 -11.07 1.50
CA LYS A 254 12.55 -11.61 0.68
C LYS A 254 12.94 -10.64 -0.45
N ARG A 255 14.24 -10.42 -0.63
CA ARG A 255 14.78 -9.87 -1.89
C ARG A 255 14.70 -10.95 -2.96
N LEU A 256 14.05 -10.64 -4.08
CA LEU A 256 13.95 -11.54 -5.21
C LEU A 256 15.26 -11.53 -6.01
N THR A 257 15.70 -12.72 -6.40
CA THR A 257 16.76 -12.89 -7.41
C THR A 257 16.22 -12.68 -8.82
N ALA A 258 17.09 -12.39 -9.80
CA ALA A 258 16.69 -12.32 -11.21
C ALA A 258 15.94 -13.58 -11.67
N ARG A 259 16.38 -14.76 -11.20
CA ARG A 259 15.72 -16.03 -11.48
C ARG A 259 14.28 -16.06 -10.97
N GLU A 260 14.05 -15.65 -9.74
CA GLU A 260 12.70 -15.66 -9.16
C GLU A 260 11.78 -14.65 -9.84
N ILE A 261 12.34 -13.54 -10.32
CA ILE A 261 11.62 -12.58 -11.15
C ILE A 261 11.23 -13.23 -12.49
N LEU A 262 12.15 -13.94 -13.14
CA LEU A 262 11.91 -14.65 -14.41
C LEU A 262 10.88 -15.78 -14.27
N GLU A 263 10.98 -16.58 -13.21
CA GLU A 263 10.02 -17.67 -12.92
C GLU A 263 8.60 -17.13 -12.68
N ARG A 264 8.48 -15.88 -12.22
CA ARG A 264 7.18 -15.19 -12.03
C ARG A 264 6.70 -14.47 -13.27
N ASN A 265 7.64 -13.93 -14.03
CA ASN A 265 7.39 -13.16 -15.24
C ASN A 265 8.21 -13.78 -16.37
N ASN A 266 7.62 -14.77 -17.06
CA ASN A 266 8.29 -15.53 -18.12
C ASN A 266 8.76 -14.66 -19.31
N THR A 267 8.36 -13.40 -19.39
CA THR A 267 8.83 -12.44 -20.39
C THR A 267 9.74 -11.37 -19.80
N ALA A 268 10.21 -11.53 -18.57
CA ALA A 268 11.08 -10.55 -17.93
C ALA A 268 12.48 -10.52 -18.56
N LEU A 269 13.04 -9.32 -18.63
CA LEU A 269 14.46 -9.09 -18.77
C LEU A 269 14.91 -8.33 -17.53
N VAL A 270 15.66 -8.99 -16.65
CA VAL A 270 16.17 -8.42 -15.41
C VAL A 270 17.56 -7.88 -15.65
N ILE A 271 17.73 -6.59 -15.42
CA ILE A 271 19.01 -5.89 -15.49
C ILE A 271 19.56 -5.71 -14.07
N GLU A 272 20.79 -6.17 -13.86
CA GLU A 272 21.48 -6.06 -12.57
C GLU A 272 22.93 -5.57 -12.78
N ASP A 273 23.44 -4.75 -11.86
CA ASP A 273 24.83 -4.30 -11.84
C ASP A 273 25.54 -4.97 -10.65
N ASP A 274 26.74 -5.50 -10.88
CA ASP A 274 27.55 -6.17 -9.86
C ASP A 274 27.75 -5.32 -8.59
N ASN A 275 27.87 -3.99 -8.73
CA ASN A 275 28.01 -3.07 -7.61
C ASN A 275 26.76 -3.00 -6.71
N ALA A 276 25.59 -3.36 -7.25
CA ALA A 276 24.31 -3.36 -6.54
C ALA A 276 23.86 -4.78 -6.10
N LEU A 277 24.63 -5.81 -6.47
CA LEU A 277 24.38 -7.18 -6.02
C LEU A 277 24.81 -7.35 -4.55
N PRO A 278 24.06 -8.15 -3.77
CA PRO A 278 24.48 -8.45 -2.41
C PRO A 278 25.74 -9.34 -2.46
N ALA A 279 26.63 -9.16 -1.47
CA ALA A 279 27.98 -9.74 -1.51
C ALA A 279 28.02 -11.28 -1.65
N ASP A 280 26.95 -11.96 -1.23
CA ASP A 280 26.77 -13.40 -1.36
C ASP A 280 26.45 -13.86 -2.80
N ALA A 281 25.82 -13.02 -3.62
CA ALA A 281 25.52 -13.30 -5.03
C ALA A 281 26.79 -13.30 -5.92
N VAL A 282 27.77 -12.44 -5.61
CA VAL A 282 29.01 -12.28 -6.39
C VAL A 282 29.98 -13.47 -6.22
N THR A 283 29.94 -14.15 -5.07
CA THR A 283 30.76 -15.34 -4.79
C THR A 283 30.42 -16.54 -5.68
N ALA A 284 29.18 -16.63 -6.17
CA ALA A 284 28.77 -17.65 -7.14
C ALA A 284 29.27 -17.34 -8.57
N ALA A 285 29.48 -16.06 -8.89
CA ALA A 285 29.96 -15.59 -10.20
C ALA A 285 31.43 -15.94 -10.46
N SER A 286 32.26 -15.91 -9.42
CA SER A 286 33.72 -16.01 -9.52
C SER A 286 34.27 -17.45 -9.41
N SER A 287 33.41 -18.44 -9.10
CA SER A 287 33.82 -19.82 -8.82
C SER A 287 33.38 -20.87 -9.86
N SER A 288 32.55 -20.50 -10.83
CA SER A 288 31.96 -21.45 -11.79
C SER A 288 32.74 -21.57 -13.11
N THR A 289 33.97 -22.09 -13.03
CA THR A 289 34.63 -22.64 -14.22
C THR A 289 34.08 -24.05 -14.50
N GLY A 290 32.99 -24.14 -15.28
CA GLY A 290 32.63 -25.37 -16.00
C GLY A 290 31.50 -26.24 -15.45
N GLY A 291 30.60 -25.71 -14.62
CA GLY A 291 29.35 -26.40 -14.25
C GLY A 291 28.16 -25.83 -15.03
N SER A 292 27.33 -26.69 -15.62
CA SER A 292 26.02 -26.34 -16.17
C SER A 292 25.01 -26.07 -15.05
N ASP A 293 25.35 -25.15 -14.16
CA ASP A 293 24.43 -24.61 -13.17
C ASP A 293 23.93 -23.26 -13.71
N PRO A 294 22.65 -23.14 -14.13
CA PRO A 294 22.09 -21.92 -14.68
C PRO A 294 21.98 -20.75 -13.66
N ALA A 295 22.59 -20.89 -12.48
CA ALA A 295 22.58 -19.91 -11.40
C ALA A 295 23.86 -19.07 -11.26
N ALA A 296 24.89 -19.30 -12.09
CA ALA A 296 26.12 -18.53 -12.01
C ALA A 296 26.08 -17.32 -12.96
N TYR A 297 26.17 -16.12 -12.38
CA TYR A 297 26.44 -14.90 -13.14
C TYR A 297 27.68 -15.07 -14.02
N LYS A 298 27.54 -14.86 -15.33
CA LYS A 298 28.65 -14.99 -16.29
C LYS A 298 29.14 -13.63 -16.70
N VAL A 299 30.43 -13.36 -16.51
CA VAL A 299 31.03 -12.09 -16.95
C VAL A 299 31.22 -12.12 -18.47
N ALA A 300 30.82 -11.05 -19.15
CA ALA A 300 31.08 -10.88 -20.58
C ALA A 300 32.51 -10.40 -20.85
N ASN A 301 33.07 -10.82 -21.99
CA ASN A 301 34.31 -10.24 -22.47
C ASN A 301 34.04 -8.82 -22.96
N GLN A 302 34.69 -7.84 -22.34
CA GLN A 302 34.57 -6.44 -22.74
C GLN A 302 35.43 -6.16 -23.97
N SER A 303 34.82 -5.53 -24.98
CA SER A 303 35.50 -5.14 -26.22
C SER A 303 35.85 -3.65 -26.26
N ALA A 304 35.11 -2.81 -25.53
CA ALA A 304 35.37 -1.37 -25.45
C ALA A 304 36.38 -1.06 -24.32
N SER A 305 37.47 -0.37 -24.66
CA SER A 305 38.50 0.04 -23.69
C SER A 305 37.94 1.05 -22.69
N GLY A 306 38.08 0.76 -21.38
CA GLY A 306 37.58 1.62 -20.31
C GLY A 306 36.06 1.51 -20.08
N CYS A 307 35.50 0.36 -20.44
CA CYS A 307 34.13 -0.09 -20.13
C CYS A 307 34.19 -1.39 -19.30
N ASP A 308 34.81 -1.31 -18.12
CA ASP A 308 35.05 -2.46 -17.24
C ASP A 308 33.82 -2.80 -16.35
N TYR A 309 32.64 -2.31 -16.74
CA TYR A 309 31.40 -2.51 -15.99
C TYR A 309 30.91 -3.95 -16.12
N ILE A 310 30.41 -4.49 -15.01
CA ILE A 310 29.86 -5.83 -14.95
C ILE A 310 28.34 -5.68 -14.77
N VAL A 311 27.64 -5.64 -15.90
CA VAL A 311 26.18 -5.56 -15.95
C VAL A 311 25.65 -6.86 -16.51
N TYR A 312 24.58 -7.37 -15.93
CA TYR A 312 23.96 -8.63 -16.27
C TYR A 312 22.55 -8.42 -16.81
N ALA A 313 22.20 -9.18 -17.84
CA ALA A 313 20.86 -9.39 -18.31
C ALA A 313 20.47 -10.85 -18.04
N ASN A 314 19.52 -11.07 -17.12
CA ASN A 314 19.11 -12.42 -16.69
C ASN A 314 20.29 -13.31 -16.24
N GLY A 315 21.32 -12.71 -15.61
CA GLY A 315 22.53 -13.40 -15.14
C GLY A 315 23.64 -13.56 -16.19
N GLU A 316 23.37 -13.27 -17.47
CA GLU A 316 24.38 -13.25 -18.52
C GLU A 316 24.97 -11.85 -18.66
N GLY A 317 26.29 -11.73 -18.68
CA GLY A 317 26.97 -10.44 -18.78
C GLY A 317 26.65 -9.74 -20.11
N LEU A 318 26.42 -8.44 -20.05
CA LEU A 318 26.25 -7.58 -21.22
C LEU A 318 27.62 -7.17 -21.77
N PRO A 319 27.92 -7.47 -23.06
CA PRO A 319 29.15 -7.00 -23.69
C PRO A 319 29.01 -5.53 -24.07
N PHE A 320 29.88 -4.67 -23.54
CA PHE A 320 29.99 -3.28 -23.99
C PHE A 320 30.90 -3.22 -25.23
N THR A 321 30.32 -2.77 -26.34
CA THR A 321 30.94 -2.82 -27.67
C THR A 321 31.50 -1.49 -28.13
N ASP A 322 30.99 -0.38 -27.59
CA ASP A 322 31.44 0.96 -27.94
C ASP A 322 31.49 1.89 -26.71
N LYS A 323 32.19 3.01 -26.84
CA LYS A 323 32.24 4.09 -25.85
C LYS A 323 32.11 5.43 -26.55
N LYS A 324 30.98 6.11 -26.32
CA LYS A 324 30.65 7.39 -26.92
C LYS A 324 30.39 8.42 -25.84
N ASP A 325 31.04 9.58 -25.94
CA ASP A 325 30.88 10.69 -24.97
C ASP A 325 31.03 10.25 -23.50
N GLU A 326 31.98 9.35 -23.23
CA GLU A 326 32.26 8.70 -21.93
C GLU A 326 31.22 7.65 -21.46
N VAL A 327 30.15 7.42 -22.22
CA VAL A 327 29.11 6.41 -21.97
C VAL A 327 29.44 5.12 -22.71
N CYS A 328 29.40 3.98 -22.00
CA CYS A 328 29.58 2.65 -22.59
C CYS A 328 28.28 2.12 -23.17
N GLU A 329 28.30 1.64 -24.41
CA GLU A 329 27.09 1.19 -25.12
C GLU A 329 27.04 -0.35 -25.19
N ALA A 330 25.88 -0.90 -24.85
CA ALA A 330 25.54 -2.30 -25.03
C ALA A 330 24.18 -2.45 -25.72
N THR A 331 23.95 -3.59 -26.34
CA THR A 331 22.69 -3.91 -27.01
C THR A 331 22.10 -5.19 -26.44
N VAL A 332 20.78 -5.20 -26.27
CA VAL A 332 20.01 -6.39 -25.89
C VAL A 332 18.84 -6.57 -26.83
N ALA A 333 18.68 -7.81 -27.25
CA ALA A 333 17.52 -8.25 -28.00
C ALA A 333 16.29 -8.44 -27.09
N ILE A 334 15.16 -7.88 -27.49
CA ILE A 334 13.86 -8.03 -26.80
C ILE A 334 12.74 -8.32 -27.78
N THR A 335 11.62 -8.82 -27.26
CA THR A 335 10.35 -8.91 -28.00
C THR A 335 9.37 -7.85 -27.50
N LYS A 336 8.29 -7.55 -28.24
CA LYS A 336 7.29 -6.54 -27.84
C LYS A 336 6.65 -6.82 -26.46
N THR A 337 6.61 -8.09 -26.05
CA THR A 337 6.04 -8.55 -24.79
C THR A 337 7.07 -8.63 -23.65
N THR A 338 8.33 -8.32 -23.93
CA THR A 338 9.39 -8.39 -22.92
C THR A 338 9.21 -7.27 -21.91
N SER A 339 9.19 -7.63 -20.63
CA SER A 339 9.06 -6.71 -19.51
C SER A 339 10.44 -6.48 -18.89
N ILE A 340 11.04 -5.33 -19.18
CA ILE A 340 12.34 -4.94 -18.63
C ILE A 340 12.16 -4.49 -17.18
N ILE A 341 12.90 -5.13 -16.27
CA ILE A 341 12.94 -4.80 -14.86
C ILE A 341 14.39 -4.51 -14.52
N SER A 342 14.67 -3.31 -14.01
CA SER A 342 16.03 -2.91 -13.65
C SER A 342 16.15 -2.83 -12.13
N ASN A 343 17.09 -3.59 -11.57
CA ASN A 343 17.49 -3.48 -10.16
C ASN A 343 18.52 -2.36 -9.93
N VAL A 344 18.79 -1.56 -10.97
CA VAL A 344 19.55 -0.31 -10.93
C VAL A 344 18.69 0.84 -11.43
N ALA A 345 18.87 2.03 -10.85
CA ALA A 345 18.13 3.21 -11.30
C ALA A 345 18.53 3.52 -12.74
N CYS A 346 17.56 3.60 -13.66
CA CYS A 346 17.82 3.95 -15.05
C CYS A 346 16.70 4.84 -15.58
N VAL A 347 17.05 5.71 -16.52
CA VAL A 347 16.10 6.53 -17.27
C VAL A 347 15.74 5.78 -18.55
N PHE A 348 14.46 5.50 -18.75
CA PHE A 348 13.95 4.72 -19.90
C PHE A 348 13.39 5.66 -20.98
N SER A 349 13.77 5.43 -22.23
CA SER A 349 13.25 6.10 -23.42
C SER A 349 12.62 5.08 -24.38
N GLY A 350 11.44 5.37 -24.91
CA GLY A 350 10.74 4.46 -25.82
C GLY A 350 9.98 3.31 -25.15
N PHE A 351 9.86 3.33 -23.83
CA PHE A 351 9.14 2.30 -23.09
C PHE A 351 7.93 2.87 -22.36
N ARG A 352 6.95 2.01 -22.08
CA ARG A 352 5.79 2.31 -21.25
C ARG A 352 5.68 1.34 -20.08
N LYS A 353 5.03 1.75 -19.00
CA LYS A 353 4.80 0.91 -17.81
C LYS A 353 3.96 -0.32 -18.19
N SER A 354 4.39 -1.50 -17.76
CA SER A 354 3.64 -2.74 -17.93
C SER A 354 2.38 -2.70 -17.07
N SER A 355 1.23 -3.00 -17.68
CA SER A 355 -0.03 -3.11 -16.93
C SER A 355 -0.13 -4.42 -16.13
N GLN A 356 0.62 -5.45 -16.54
CA GLN A 356 0.61 -6.76 -15.88
C GLN A 356 1.60 -6.81 -14.70
N PHE A 357 2.73 -6.10 -14.82
CA PHE A 357 3.77 -6.04 -13.80
C PHE A 357 4.17 -4.57 -13.62
N PRO A 358 3.53 -3.81 -12.72
CA PRO A 358 3.69 -2.36 -12.62
C PRO A 358 5.14 -1.88 -12.41
N TRP A 359 6.00 -2.77 -11.94
CA TRP A 359 7.44 -2.55 -11.72
C TRP A 359 8.30 -2.88 -12.97
N GLY A 360 7.70 -3.11 -14.13
CA GLY A 360 8.38 -3.41 -15.39
C GLY A 360 8.04 -2.44 -16.54
N TRP A 361 8.97 -2.28 -17.47
CA TRP A 361 8.82 -1.51 -18.70
C TRP A 361 8.62 -2.43 -19.90
N VAL A 362 7.71 -2.08 -20.80
CA VAL A 362 7.49 -2.79 -22.06
C VAL A 362 7.71 -1.86 -23.24
N TYR A 363 8.11 -2.44 -24.37
CA TYR A 363 8.36 -1.72 -25.61
C TYR A 363 7.15 -0.88 -26.04
N ASP A 364 7.37 0.39 -26.39
CA ASP A 364 6.36 1.27 -26.98
C ASP A 364 6.64 1.45 -28.48
N ASP A 365 5.77 0.91 -29.34
CA ASP A 365 5.96 0.95 -30.79
C ASP A 365 5.61 2.29 -31.44
N THR A 366 5.17 3.27 -30.65
CA THR A 366 4.91 4.64 -31.12
C THR A 366 6.15 5.53 -31.12
N ILE A 367 7.23 5.08 -30.48
CA ILE A 367 8.50 5.82 -30.33
C ILE A 367 9.58 5.14 -31.20
N THR A 368 10.56 5.90 -31.67
CA THR A 368 11.61 5.39 -32.59
C THR A 368 12.90 4.95 -31.92
N GLU A 369 13.14 5.40 -30.70
CA GLU A 369 14.37 5.13 -29.93
C GLU A 369 14.00 4.38 -28.65
N HIS A 370 14.69 3.27 -28.42
CA HIS A 370 14.45 2.36 -27.29
C HIS A 370 15.75 2.10 -26.57
N SER A 371 16.02 2.91 -25.56
CA SER A 371 17.22 2.75 -24.74
C SER A 371 16.96 3.11 -23.30
N PHE A 372 17.82 2.60 -22.42
CA PHE A 372 17.82 3.00 -21.02
C PHE A 372 19.23 3.31 -20.54
N LYS A 373 19.34 4.45 -19.84
CA LYS A 373 20.61 5.04 -19.39
C LYS A 373 20.71 4.94 -17.88
N CYS A 374 21.82 4.40 -17.38
CA CYS A 374 21.98 4.13 -15.95
C CYS A 374 23.15 4.97 -15.37
N PRO A 375 22.93 5.74 -14.28
CA PRO A 375 23.94 6.55 -13.62
C PRO A 375 24.76 5.75 -12.58
N ASP A 376 25.85 6.36 -12.12
CA ASP A 376 26.84 5.77 -11.20
C ASP A 376 26.30 5.54 -9.77
N ASP A 377 25.60 6.52 -9.22
CA ASP A 377 25.17 6.58 -7.83
C ASP A 377 23.64 6.54 -7.68
N GLY A 378 22.93 6.14 -8.74
CA GLY A 378 21.46 6.10 -8.76
C GLY A 378 20.80 7.48 -8.67
N ASN A 379 21.51 8.54 -9.06
CA ASN A 379 21.16 9.93 -8.78
C ASN A 379 21.13 10.75 -10.09
N GLU A 380 20.02 11.44 -10.39
CA GLU A 380 19.97 12.33 -11.55
C GLU A 380 20.81 13.58 -11.28
N GLY A 381 21.92 13.68 -12.01
CA GLY A 381 22.93 14.73 -11.84
C GLY A 381 24.35 14.19 -11.95
N SER A 382 24.55 12.88 -11.81
CA SER A 382 25.79 12.21 -12.18
C SER A 382 25.84 11.91 -13.68
N LYS A 383 27.06 11.79 -14.23
CA LYS A 383 27.26 11.37 -15.61
C LYS A 383 26.74 9.94 -15.79
N PHE A 384 25.95 9.69 -16.85
CA PHE A 384 25.60 8.32 -17.23
C PHE A 384 26.86 7.52 -17.51
N ARG A 385 26.90 6.28 -17.02
CA ARG A 385 28.06 5.38 -17.23
C ARG A 385 27.88 4.50 -18.45
N TYR A 386 26.66 4.01 -18.63
CA TYR A 386 26.34 3.14 -19.74
C TYR A 386 24.91 3.34 -20.23
N GLU A 387 24.72 3.01 -21.50
CA GLU A 387 23.46 3.01 -22.21
C GLU A 387 23.23 1.62 -22.78
N ILE A 388 22.01 1.12 -22.61
CA ILE A 388 21.61 -0.16 -23.14
C ILE A 388 20.50 0.08 -24.17
N THR A 389 20.79 -0.23 -25.43
CA THR A 389 19.84 -0.16 -26.53
C THR A 389 19.06 -1.46 -26.63
N ALA A 390 17.74 -1.38 -26.71
CA ALA A 390 16.87 -2.54 -26.87
C ALA A 390 16.45 -2.70 -28.33
N GLU A 391 16.86 -3.80 -28.95
CA GLU A 391 16.53 -4.13 -30.33
C GLU A 391 15.40 -5.16 -30.39
N LEU A 392 14.38 -4.86 -31.19
CA LEU A 392 13.23 -5.76 -31.36
C LEU A 392 13.62 -6.95 -32.26
N GLN A 393 13.39 -8.18 -31.78
CA GLN A 393 13.55 -9.43 -32.54
C GLN A 393 12.30 -9.85 -33.32
#